data_AF-A0A846Y9V2-F1
#
_entry.id   AF-A0A846Y9V2-F1
#
_cell.length_a   1.000
_cell.length_b   1.000
_cell.length_c   1.000
_cell.angle_alpha   90.00
_cell.angle_beta   90.00
_cell.angle_gamma   90.00
#
_symmetry.space_group_name_H-M   'P 1'
#
loop_
_entity.id
_entity.type
_entity.pdbx_description
1 polymer ?
#
loop_
_entity_poly.entity_id
_entity_poly.type
_entity_poly.pdbx_seq_one_letter_code
_entity_poly.pdbx_strand_id
1 'polypeptide(L)'
;MHNLNALLYYILLVVRALGIIVITILAMGILISEAAKSKLSPTKVLGVVGSAILAAVLFWMLPTLVNYARADATGVVPDQPVGRYQ
;
A
#
# COMPACT_ATOMS: atom_id res chain seq x y z
N MET A 1 -9.26 8.20 24.67
CA MET A 1 -8.62 8.23 23.33
C MET A 1 -7.66 7.05 23.08
N HIS A 2 -7.04 6.46 24.10
CA HIS A 2 -6.11 5.32 23.95
C HIS A 2 -6.73 4.10 23.22
N ASN A 3 -7.94 3.69 23.62
CA ASN A 3 -8.61 2.52 23.03
C ASN A 3 -9.02 2.73 21.55
N LEU A 4 -9.37 3.96 21.17
CA LEU A 4 -9.74 4.30 19.79
C LEU A 4 -8.51 4.28 18.86
N ASN A 5 -7.39 4.86 19.31
CA ASN A 5 -6.15 4.82 18.53
C ASN A 5 -5.62 3.39 18.34
N ALA A 6 -5.72 2.56 19.39
CA ALA A 6 -5.37 1.14 19.29
C ALA A 6 -6.25 0.41 18.26
N LEU A 7 -7.58 0.63 18.29
CA LEU A 7 -8.51 0.03 17.34
C LEU A 7 -8.20 0.45 15.89
N LEU A 8 -7.98 1.75 15.64
CA LEU A 8 -7.65 2.27 14.31
C LEU A 8 -6.32 1.70 13.79
N TYR A 9 -5.34 1.50 14.67
CA TYR A 9 -4.08 0.84 14.31
C TYR A 9 -4.28 -0.62 13.89
N TYR A 10 -5.09 -1.39 14.61
CA TYR A 10 -5.41 -2.77 14.22
C TYR A 10 -6.17 -2.83 12.89
N ILE A 11 -7.12 -1.92 12.66
CA ILE A 11 -7.83 -1.82 11.38
C ILE A 11 -6.83 -1.53 10.25
N LEU A 12 -5.90 -0.59 10.46
CA LEU A 12 -4.84 -0.29 9.50
C LEU A 12 -4.01 -1.55 9.16
N LEU A 13 -3.60 -2.32 10.18
CA LEU A 13 -2.85 -3.57 9.96
C LEU A 13 -3.65 -4.60 9.16
N VAL A 14 -4.94 -4.75 9.45
CA VAL A 14 -5.83 -5.67 8.73
C VAL A 14 -5.99 -5.24 7.27
N VAL A 15 -6.27 -3.95 7.01
CA VAL A 15 -6.41 -3.43 5.64
C VAL A 15 -5.14 -3.63 4.83
N ARG A 16 -3.97 -3.37 5.45
CA ARG A 16 -2.66 -3.63 4.84
C ARG A 16 -2.47 -5.10 4.46
N ALA A 17 -2.74 -6.00 5.40
CA ALA A 17 -2.58 -7.44 5.17
C ALA A 17 -3.52 -7.94 4.07
N LEU A 18 -4.80 -7.58 4.14
CA LEU A 18 -5.80 -7.96 3.14
C LEU A 18 -5.45 -7.40 1.75
N GLY A 19 -4.99 -6.16 1.68
CA GLY A 19 -4.56 -5.57 0.41
C GLY A 19 -3.40 -6.31 -0.24
N ILE A 20 -2.38 -6.69 0.54
CA ILE A 20 -1.26 -7.50 0.03
C ILE A 20 -1.75 -8.86 -0.46
N ILE A 21 -2.65 -9.52 0.27
CA ILE A 21 -3.23 -10.81 -0.15
C ILE A 21 -3.95 -10.66 -1.48
N VAL A 22 -4.78 -9.63 -1.65
CA VAL A 22 -5.49 -9.35 -2.90
C VAL A 22 -4.52 -9.11 -4.05
N ILE A 23 -3.51 -8.25 -3.88
CA ILE A 23 -2.50 -7.99 -4.90
C ILE A 23 -1.78 -9.28 -5.30
N THR A 24 -1.45 -10.13 -4.33
CA THR A 24 -0.79 -11.41 -4.56
C THR A 24 -1.68 -12.35 -5.38
N ILE A 25 -2.96 -12.48 -5.03
CA ILE A 25 -3.92 -13.30 -5.78
C ILE A 25 -4.04 -12.81 -7.22
N LEU A 26 -4.13 -11.49 -7.43
CA LEU A 26 -4.22 -10.90 -8.77
C LEU A 26 -2.96 -11.16 -9.59
N ALA A 27 -1.77 -10.96 -9.01
CA ALA A 27 -0.50 -11.22 -9.68
C ALA A 27 -0.37 -12.69 -10.08
N MET A 28 -0.71 -13.61 -9.17
CA MET A 28 -0.73 -15.05 -9.46
C MET A 28 -1.75 -15.40 -10.54
N GLY A 29 -2.95 -14.81 -10.50
CA GLY A 29 -3.96 -15.00 -11.53
C GLY A 29 -3.47 -14.59 -12.93
N ILE A 30 -2.73 -13.49 -13.03
CA ILE A 30 -2.12 -13.04 -14.30
C ILE A 30 -1.07 -14.05 -14.77
N LEU A 31 -0.17 -14.50 -13.89
CA LEU A 31 0.85 -15.49 -14.25
C LEU A 31 0.23 -16.80 -14.72
N ILE A 32 -0.78 -17.32 -14.00
CA ILE A 32 -1.50 -18.54 -14.37
C ILE A 32 -2.21 -18.36 -15.73
N SER A 33 -2.86 -17.21 -15.96
CA SER A 33 -3.53 -16.91 -17.23
C SER A 33 -2.54 -16.87 -18.40
N GLU A 34 -1.37 -16.28 -18.22
CA GLU A 34 -0.33 -16.24 -19.25
C GLU A 34 0.34 -17.61 -19.46
N ALA A 35 0.44 -18.42 -18.40
CA ALA A 35 0.96 -19.79 -18.45
C ALA A 35 0.05 -20.68 -19.31
N ALA A 36 -1.26 -20.59 -19.08
CA ALA A 36 -2.27 -21.35 -19.81
C ALA A 36 -2.30 -21.02 -21.32
N LYS A 37 -1.87 -19.81 -21.69
CA LYS A 37 -1.73 -19.39 -23.10
C LYS A 37 -0.38 -19.77 -23.72
N SER A 38 0.51 -20.42 -22.96
CA SER A 38 1.92 -20.67 -23.34
C SER A 38 2.69 -19.40 -23.72
N LYS A 39 2.27 -18.23 -23.21
CA LYS A 39 2.86 -16.92 -23.50
C LYS A 39 3.83 -16.45 -22.43
N LEU A 40 4.27 -17.36 -21.57
CA LEU A 40 5.02 -17.06 -20.36
C LEU A 40 6.52 -17.00 -20.69
N SER A 41 7.02 -15.79 -20.93
CA SER A 41 8.44 -15.51 -21.10
C SER A 41 9.05 -15.00 -19.79
N PRO A 42 10.36 -15.21 -19.55
CA PRO A 42 11.04 -14.68 -18.37
C PRO A 42 10.82 -13.18 -18.17
N THR A 43 10.84 -12.40 -19.24
CA THR A 43 10.60 -10.95 -19.21
C THR A 43 9.21 -10.59 -18.69
N LYS A 44 8.18 -11.34 -19.08
CA LYS A 44 6.81 -11.11 -18.58
C LYS A 44 6.68 -11.47 -17.11
N VAL A 45 7.30 -12.56 -16.68
CA VAL A 45 7.31 -12.94 -15.26
C VAL A 45 7.92 -11.84 -14.42
N LEU A 46 9.08 -11.32 -14.82
CA LEU A 46 9.74 -10.20 -14.15
C LEU A 46 8.87 -8.94 -14.16
N GLY A 47 8.19 -8.64 -15.27
CA GLY A 47 7.26 -7.51 -15.35
C GLY A 47 6.09 -7.63 -14.37
N VAL A 48 5.42 -8.79 -14.34
CA VAL A 48 4.27 -9.03 -13.44
C VAL A 48 4.73 -9.02 -11.99
N VAL A 49 5.78 -9.76 -11.64
CA VAL A 49 6.30 -9.82 -10.27
C VAL A 49 6.80 -8.44 -9.81
N GLY A 50 7.55 -7.73 -10.64
CA GLY A 50 8.04 -6.38 -10.34
C GLY A 50 6.91 -5.38 -10.13
N SER A 51 5.88 -5.41 -10.99
CA SER A 51 4.70 -4.56 -10.82
C SER A 51 3.90 -4.91 -9.57
N ALA A 52 3.79 -6.19 -9.21
CA ALA A 52 3.11 -6.64 -8.00
C ALA A 52 3.87 -6.20 -6.73
N ILE A 53 5.21 -6.30 -6.73
CA ILE A 53 6.04 -5.81 -5.61
C ILE A 53 5.86 -4.30 -5.45
N LEU A 54 5.97 -3.54 -6.55
CA LEU A 54 5.77 -2.09 -6.52
C LEU A 54 4.38 -1.73 -6.00
N ALA A 55 3.33 -2.39 -6.50
CA ALA A 55 1.97 -2.19 -6.04
C ALA A 55 1.80 -2.51 -4.56
N ALA A 56 2.40 -3.61 -4.07
CA ALA A 56 2.35 -3.99 -2.66
C ALA A 56 3.03 -2.95 -1.76
N VAL A 57 4.21 -2.44 -2.16
CA VAL A 57 4.92 -1.39 -1.42
C VAL A 57 4.09 -0.10 -1.37
N LEU A 58 3.57 0.35 -2.52
CA LEU A 58 2.75 1.54 -2.59
C LEU A 58 1.49 1.40 -1.74
N PHE A 59 0.76 0.30 -1.88
CA PHE A 59 -0.46 0.03 -1.10
C PHE A 59 -0.17 -0.03 0.40
N TRP A 60 0.96 -0.61 0.80
CA TRP A 60 1.36 -0.66 2.20
C TRP A 60 1.64 0.73 2.77
N MET A 61 2.34 1.60 2.03
CA MET A 61 2.72 2.93 2.48
C MET A 61 1.57 3.94 2.46
N LEU A 62 0.67 3.84 1.47
CA LEU A 62 -0.35 4.85 1.17
C LEU A 62 -1.20 5.26 2.39
N PRO A 63 -1.70 4.35 3.24
CA PRO A 63 -2.47 4.74 4.42
C PRO A 63 -1.67 5.57 5.42
N THR A 64 -0.39 5.25 5.62
CA THR A 64 0.48 6.05 6.51
C THR A 64 0.76 7.42 5.89
N LEU A 65 1.02 7.48 4.58
CA LEU A 65 1.22 8.75 3.89
C LEU A 65 -0.01 9.65 3.97
N VAL A 66 -1.21 9.10 3.76
CA VAL A 66 -2.47 9.83 3.89
C VAL A 66 -2.67 10.32 5.32
N ASN A 67 -2.39 9.49 6.33
CA ASN A 67 -2.50 9.91 7.73
C ASN A 67 -1.51 11.03 8.07
N TYR A 68 -0.28 10.95 7.57
CA TYR A 68 0.72 11.99 7.77
C TYR A 68 0.33 13.30 7.07
N ALA A 69 -0.09 13.24 5.81
CA ALA A 69 -0.55 14.41 5.05
C ALA A 69 -1.78 15.06 5.69
N ARG A 70 -2.71 14.26 6.24
CA ARG A 70 -3.86 14.79 6.98
C ARG A 70 -3.43 15.50 8.26
N ALA A 71 -2.55 14.89 9.06
CA ALA A 71 -2.05 15.49 10.29
C ALA A 71 -1.37 16.83 10.00
N ASP A 72 -0.53 16.88 8.97
CA ASP A 72 0.16 18.10 8.53
C ASP A 72 -0.81 19.17 8.03
N ALA A 73 -1.78 18.81 7.18
CA ALA A 73 -2.79 19.75 6.67
C ALA A 73 -3.73 20.32 7.75
N THR A 74 -4.03 19.55 8.80
CA THR A 74 -4.86 20.02 9.92
C THR A 74 -4.07 20.70 11.03
N GLY A 75 -2.74 20.55 11.03
CA GLY A 75 -1.83 21.15 12.01
C GLY A 75 -1.18 22.45 11.53
N VAL A 76 -1.61 23.01 10.40
CA VAL A 76 -1.01 24.22 9.83
C VAL A 76 -1.23 25.42 10.75
N VAL A 77 -0.18 25.81 11.46
CA VAL A 77 -0.07 27.09 12.14
C VAL A 77 0.31 28.15 11.10
N PRO A 78 -0.38 29.29 11.00
CA PRO A 78 0.01 30.37 10.08
C PRO A 78 1.49 30.74 10.23
N ASP A 79 2.18 30.93 9.10
CA ASP A 79 3.60 31.32 8.99
C ASP A 79 4.65 30.31 9.51
N GLN A 80 4.30 29.05 9.72
CA GLN A 80 5.27 27.99 10.04
C GLN A 80 5.46 26.99 8.90
N PRO A 81 6.71 26.53 8.64
CA PRO A 81 6.97 25.53 7.63
C PRO A 81 6.43 24.15 8.04
N VAL A 82 5.80 23.48 7.07
CA VAL A 82 5.35 22.08 7.11
C VAL A 82 6.41 21.16 7.73
N GLY A 83 6.00 20.34 8.71
CA GLY A 83 6.89 19.39 9.39
C GLY A 83 7.71 19.91 10.57
N ARG A 84 7.50 21.15 11.05
CA ARG A 84 8.16 21.70 12.27
C ARG A 84 7.25 21.90 13.48
N TYR A 85 6.01 21.41 13.44
CA TYR A 85 5.07 21.55 14.54
C TYR A 85 5.48 20.61 15.71
N GLN A 86 5.86 21.19 16.86
CA GLN A 86 5.98 20.48 18.14
C GLN A 86 4.69 20.63 18.93
#